data_AF-A0AAX0R965-F1
#
_entry.id   AF-A0AAX0R965-F1
#
_cell.length_a   1.000
_cell.length_b   1.000
_cell.length_c   1.000
_cell.angle_alpha   90.00
_cell.angle_beta   90.00
_cell.angle_gamma   90.00
#
_symmetry.space_group_name_H-M   'P 1'
#
loop_
_entity.id
_entity.type
_entity.pdbx_description
1 polymer ?
#
loop_
_entity_poly.entity_id
_entity_poly.type
_entity_poly.pdbx_seq_one_letter_code
_entity_poly.pdbx_strand_id
1 'polypeptide(L)'
;MGGAIGQERGPIVTGTGSERKAIGIHAGAFAPYRAISIATGALDEGHRPDLTPTKPSATIGPFPQWAQPGKIVALDPWGHRIADDHADSISEGWQIQPSIAVTEGRLEMPEISSALQAGHLQADGRILDSRGGMNVTRPLPKVVSRSGTRLSFQRTV
;
A
#
# COMPACT_ATOMS: atom_id res chain seq x y z
N MET A 1 8.56 -18.23 7.57
CA MET A 1 7.92 -17.64 6.38
C MET A 1 9.02 -17.18 5.44
N GLY A 2 9.19 -17.81 4.29
CA GLY A 2 10.29 -17.51 3.36
C GLY A 2 10.06 -18.22 2.03
N GLY A 3 9.26 -17.61 1.15
CA GLY A 3 9.14 -18.00 -0.25
C GLY A 3 9.76 -16.90 -1.11
N ALA A 4 10.34 -17.27 -2.26
CA ALA A 4 10.94 -16.29 -3.17
C ALA A 4 9.87 -15.47 -3.93
N ILE A 5 8.67 -16.05 -4.04
CA ILE A 5 7.49 -15.46 -4.68
C ILE A 5 6.33 -15.35 -3.68
N GLY A 6 5.45 -14.36 -3.87
CA GLY A 6 4.36 -14.04 -2.95
C GLY A 6 3.42 -15.22 -2.68
N GLN A 7 3.16 -16.04 -3.70
CA GLN A 7 2.36 -17.26 -3.61
C GLN A 7 2.95 -18.31 -2.66
N GLU A 8 4.25 -18.60 -2.75
CA GLU A 8 4.94 -19.57 -1.89
C GLU A 8 4.99 -19.14 -0.42
N ARG A 9 5.12 -17.84 -0.18
CA ARG A 9 5.06 -17.29 1.19
C ARG A 9 3.64 -17.40 1.78
N GLY A 10 2.64 -17.38 0.92
CA GLY A 10 1.24 -17.27 1.28
C GLY A 10 0.83 -15.83 1.65
N PRO A 11 -0.50 -15.57 1.65
CA PRO A 11 -1.03 -14.25 1.94
C PRO A 11 -0.95 -13.93 3.43
N ILE A 12 -0.62 -12.67 3.75
CA ILE A 12 -0.85 -12.12 5.08
C ILE A 12 -2.31 -11.66 5.15
N VAL A 13 -3.12 -12.43 5.88
CA VAL A 13 -4.55 -12.14 6.01
C VAL A 13 -4.76 -11.10 7.11
N THR A 14 -5.12 -9.88 6.72
CA THR A 14 -5.27 -8.73 7.62
C THR A 14 -6.71 -8.41 8.00
N GLY A 15 -7.69 -9.09 7.38
CA GLY A 15 -9.13 -8.95 7.64
C GLY A 15 -9.57 -9.33 9.05
N THR A 16 -10.87 -9.24 9.33
CA THR A 16 -11.45 -9.51 10.67
C THR A 16 -11.93 -10.96 10.85
N GLY A 17 -11.74 -11.83 9.86
CA GLY A 17 -12.09 -13.26 9.91
C GLY A 17 -11.20 -14.09 10.85
N SER A 18 -11.57 -15.35 11.05
CA SER A 18 -10.83 -16.30 11.90
C SER A 18 -9.50 -16.73 11.28
N GLU A 19 -9.37 -16.61 9.97
CA GLU A 19 -8.18 -16.87 9.16
C GLU A 19 -7.09 -15.79 9.28
N ARG A 20 -7.27 -14.78 10.15
CA ARG A 20 -6.38 -13.62 10.31
C ARG A 20 -4.97 -14.02 10.77
N LYS A 21 -3.96 -13.56 10.02
CA LYS A 21 -2.51 -13.80 10.26
C LYS A 21 -1.73 -12.49 10.45
N ALA A 22 -2.35 -11.52 11.12
CA ALA A 22 -1.75 -10.23 11.43
C ALA A 22 -1.94 -9.92 12.92
N ILE A 23 -1.08 -9.08 13.50
CA ILE A 23 -1.22 -8.59 14.88
C ILE A 23 -1.61 -7.10 14.83
N GLY A 24 -2.48 -6.65 15.73
CA GLY A 24 -2.96 -5.27 15.81
C GLY A 24 -4.43 -5.09 15.41
N ILE A 25 -4.92 -3.85 15.44
CA ILE A 25 -6.31 -3.52 15.13
C ILE A 25 -6.50 -3.43 13.61
N HIS A 26 -7.53 -4.10 13.07
CA HIS A 26 -7.89 -3.98 11.65
C HIS A 26 -8.25 -2.52 11.30
N ALA A 27 -7.74 -2.01 10.18
CA ALA A 27 -7.78 -0.59 9.78
C ALA A 27 -6.98 0.39 10.67
N GLY A 28 -6.22 -0.10 11.66
CA GLY A 28 -5.30 0.71 12.46
C GLY A 28 -5.97 1.92 13.11
N ALA A 29 -5.36 3.10 12.98
CA ALA A 29 -5.90 4.36 13.50
C ALA A 29 -7.28 4.74 12.93
N PHE A 30 -7.69 4.14 11.81
CA PHE A 30 -8.98 4.39 11.18
C PHE A 30 -10.09 3.42 11.62
N ALA A 31 -9.78 2.46 12.51
CA ALA A 31 -10.77 1.55 13.07
C ALA A 31 -11.99 2.25 13.71
N PRO A 32 -11.86 3.42 14.39
CA PRO A 32 -13.02 4.14 14.91
C PRO A 32 -14.00 4.57 13.81
N TYR A 33 -13.50 5.00 12.65
CA TYR A 33 -14.37 5.39 11.53
C TYR A 33 -15.15 4.19 10.99
N ARG A 34 -14.50 3.02 10.87
CA ARG A 34 -15.19 1.77 10.49
C ARG A 34 -16.27 1.40 11.50
N ALA A 35 -15.97 1.49 12.80
CA ALA A 35 -16.93 1.18 13.86
C ALA A 35 -18.15 2.10 13.81
N ILE A 36 -17.93 3.41 13.62
CA ILE A 36 -19.01 4.39 13.47
C ILE A 36 -19.85 4.07 12.22
N SER A 37 -19.22 3.77 11.07
CA SER A 37 -19.96 3.43 9.84
C SER A 37 -20.81 2.17 9.99
N ILE A 38 -20.36 1.18 10.75
CA ILE A 38 -21.16 -0.03 11.05
C ILE A 38 -22.32 0.32 11.99
N ALA A 39 -22.04 1.07 13.06
CA ALA A 39 -23.04 1.46 14.05
C ALA A 39 -24.15 2.34 13.44
N THR A 40 -23.83 3.17 12.45
CA THR A 40 -24.81 4.00 11.73
C THR A 40 -25.51 3.28 10.58
N GLY A 41 -25.14 2.04 10.28
CA GLY A 41 -25.65 1.28 9.14
C GLY A 41 -25.15 1.76 7.76
N ALA A 42 -24.19 2.68 7.73
CA ALA A 42 -23.56 3.14 6.49
C ALA A 42 -22.63 2.09 5.86
N LEU A 43 -22.21 1.09 6.64
CA LEU A 43 -21.40 -0.04 6.22
C LEU A 43 -21.91 -1.34 6.86
N ASP A 44 -22.02 -2.41 6.07
CA ASP A 44 -22.31 -3.75 6.59
C ASP A 44 -21.12 -4.25 7.44
N GLU A 45 -21.39 -4.91 8.57
CA GLU A 45 -20.37 -5.53 9.42
C GLU A 45 -19.52 -6.55 8.65
N GLY A 46 -20.18 -7.34 7.80
CA GLY A 46 -19.59 -8.33 6.91
C GLY A 46 -19.08 -7.76 5.59
N HIS A 47 -19.03 -6.42 5.43
CA HIS A 47 -18.62 -5.78 4.20
C HIS A 47 -17.24 -6.26 3.73
N ARG A 48 -17.21 -6.77 2.50
CA ARG A 48 -15.99 -7.15 1.79
C ARG A 48 -15.61 -6.05 0.80
N PRO A 49 -14.40 -5.48 0.89
CA PRO A 49 -13.96 -4.46 -0.06
C PRO A 49 -13.84 -5.05 -1.47
N ASP A 50 -14.37 -4.33 -2.45
CA ASP A 50 -14.08 -4.61 -3.86
C ASP A 50 -12.66 -4.15 -4.20
N LEU A 51 -11.82 -5.12 -4.59
CA LEU A 51 -10.41 -4.90 -4.89
C LEU A 51 -10.12 -4.69 -6.39
N THR A 52 -11.13 -4.75 -7.26
CA THR A 52 -10.99 -4.63 -8.72
C THR A 52 -10.19 -3.38 -9.16
N PRO A 53 -10.43 -2.17 -8.62
CA PRO A 53 -9.67 -0.97 -9.00
C PRO A 53 -8.44 -0.71 -8.12
N THR A 54 -7.87 -1.73 -7.45
CA THR A 54 -6.83 -1.52 -6.42
C THR A 54 -5.40 -1.88 -6.83
N LYS A 55 -5.15 -2.00 -8.13
CA LYS A 55 -3.81 -2.24 -8.66
C LYS A 55 -2.85 -1.09 -8.27
N PRO A 56 -1.60 -1.40 -7.93
CA PRO A 56 -0.61 -0.39 -7.55
C PRO A 56 -0.28 0.51 -8.75
N SER A 57 -0.01 1.80 -8.50
CA SER A 57 0.34 2.74 -9.58
C SER A 57 1.71 2.45 -10.19
N ALA A 58 2.61 1.87 -9.39
CA ALA A 58 3.93 1.42 -9.81
C ALA A 58 4.21 0.00 -9.30
N THR A 59 4.98 -0.74 -10.09
CA THR A 59 5.52 -2.05 -9.66
C THR A 59 6.76 -1.83 -8.80
N ILE A 60 6.80 -2.43 -7.61
CA ILE A 60 7.98 -2.40 -6.73
C ILE A 60 8.55 -3.81 -6.54
N GLY A 61 9.88 -3.93 -6.67
CA GLY A 61 10.57 -5.21 -6.53
C GLY A 61 10.16 -6.26 -7.60
N PRO A 62 10.40 -7.56 -7.34
CA PRO A 62 10.99 -8.10 -6.11
C PRO A 62 12.45 -7.68 -5.90
N PHE A 63 12.85 -7.42 -4.65
CA PHE A 63 14.25 -7.16 -4.29
C PHE A 63 14.85 -8.40 -3.60
N PRO A 64 16.13 -8.76 -3.87
CA PRO A 64 16.74 -9.98 -3.33
C PRO A 64 16.66 -10.08 -1.80
N GLN A 65 16.73 -8.94 -1.10
CA GLN A 65 16.66 -8.87 0.36
C GLN A 65 15.33 -9.37 0.96
N TRP A 66 14.25 -9.41 0.18
CA TRP A 66 12.93 -9.84 0.66
C TRP A 66 12.81 -11.34 0.86
N ALA A 67 13.63 -12.13 0.14
CA ALA A 67 13.65 -13.58 0.23
C ALA A 67 14.78 -14.10 1.14
N GLN A 68 15.65 -13.23 1.66
CA GLN A 68 16.79 -13.62 2.47
C GLN A 68 16.38 -13.97 3.91
N PRO A 69 16.61 -15.22 4.36
CA PRO A 69 16.36 -15.61 5.75
C PRO A 69 17.14 -14.72 6.73
N GLY A 70 16.52 -14.35 7.84
CA GLY A 70 17.15 -13.51 8.88
C GLY A 70 17.18 -12.01 8.57
N LYS A 71 16.72 -11.57 7.39
CA LYS A 71 16.49 -10.15 7.11
C LYS A 71 15.08 -9.75 7.53
N ILE A 72 14.96 -8.64 8.24
CA ILE A 72 13.69 -8.06 8.65
C ILE A 72 13.27 -7.03 7.61
N VAL A 73 12.03 -7.12 7.13
CA VAL A 73 11.41 -6.08 6.30
C VAL A 73 10.32 -5.38 7.13
N ALA A 74 10.34 -4.04 7.14
CA ALA A 74 9.42 -3.24 7.95
C ALA A 74 7.96 -3.31 7.48
N LEU A 75 7.76 -3.53 6.17
CA LEU A 75 6.45 -3.68 5.54
C LEU A 75 6.40 -4.99 4.77
N ASP A 76 5.18 -5.49 4.57
CA ASP A 76 4.94 -6.67 3.73
C ASP A 76 5.38 -6.42 2.28
N PRO A 77 6.42 -7.11 1.77
CA PRO A 77 6.97 -6.84 0.45
C PRO A 77 6.02 -7.12 -0.72
N TRP A 78 5.20 -8.17 -0.59
CA TRP A 78 4.24 -8.57 -1.63
C TRP A 78 2.83 -8.01 -1.39
N GLY A 79 2.66 -7.22 -0.33
CA GLY A 79 1.36 -6.72 0.10
C GLY A 79 0.60 -5.88 -0.92
N HIS A 80 1.29 -5.32 -1.91
CA HIS A 80 0.71 -4.51 -2.99
C HIS A 80 0.21 -5.35 -4.19
N ARG A 81 0.60 -6.63 -4.28
CA ARG A 81 0.31 -7.54 -5.40
C ARG A 81 -0.76 -8.58 -5.10
N ILE A 82 -1.36 -8.52 -3.92
CA ILE A 82 -2.27 -9.54 -3.41
C ILE A 82 -3.45 -9.84 -4.35
N ALA A 83 -3.96 -8.82 -5.05
CA ALA A 83 -5.05 -9.01 -6.00
C ALA A 83 -4.66 -9.88 -7.21
N ASP A 84 -3.38 -9.85 -7.62
CA ASP A 84 -2.85 -10.66 -8.72
C ASP A 84 -2.33 -12.01 -8.19
N ASP A 85 -1.53 -11.99 -7.11
CA ASP A 85 -0.84 -13.17 -6.60
C ASP A 85 -1.80 -14.17 -5.87
N HIS A 86 -2.95 -13.70 -5.35
CA HIS A 86 -3.91 -14.50 -4.57
C HIS A 86 -5.36 -14.38 -5.05
N ALA A 87 -5.57 -14.13 -6.35
CA ALA A 87 -6.90 -14.02 -6.94
C ALA A 87 -7.80 -15.24 -6.63
N ASP A 88 -7.25 -16.46 -6.71
CA ASP A 88 -7.97 -17.70 -6.45
C ASP A 88 -8.48 -17.76 -5.00
N SER A 89 -7.61 -17.51 -4.02
CA SER A 89 -8.01 -17.50 -2.60
C SER A 89 -9.01 -16.40 -2.28
N ILE A 90 -8.93 -15.23 -2.95
CA ILE A 90 -9.94 -14.17 -2.83
C ILE A 90 -11.28 -14.65 -3.39
N SER A 91 -11.27 -15.36 -4.52
CA SER A 91 -12.49 -15.92 -5.13
C SER A 91 -13.13 -17.03 -4.28
N GLU A 92 -12.33 -17.79 -3.53
CA GLU A 92 -12.78 -18.75 -2.51
C GLU A 92 -13.37 -18.09 -1.26
N GLY A 93 -13.31 -16.75 -1.18
CA GLY A 93 -13.94 -15.97 -0.12
C GLY A 93 -13.04 -15.66 1.07
N TRP A 94 -11.73 -15.88 0.97
CA TRP A 94 -10.78 -15.46 2.00
C TRP A 94 -10.72 -13.92 2.09
N GLN A 95 -10.69 -13.37 3.30
CA GLN A 95 -10.60 -11.91 3.51
C GLN A 95 -9.18 -11.36 3.33
N ILE A 96 -8.60 -11.60 2.17
CA ILE A 96 -7.26 -11.12 1.83
C ILE A 96 -7.35 -9.74 1.19
N GLN A 97 -6.59 -8.79 1.73
CA GLN A 97 -6.58 -7.41 1.27
C GLN A 97 -5.16 -6.89 1.18
N PRO A 98 -4.84 -5.97 0.24
CA PRO A 98 -3.51 -5.40 0.14
C PRO A 98 -3.11 -4.71 1.44
N SER A 99 -1.94 -5.04 1.99
CA SER A 99 -1.42 -4.48 3.25
C SER A 99 -0.64 -3.18 3.05
N ILE A 100 -0.15 -2.96 1.82
CA ILE A 100 0.49 -1.72 1.39
C ILE A 100 -0.15 -1.21 0.10
N ALA A 101 -0.20 0.12 -0.03
CA ALA A 101 -0.54 0.82 -1.26
C ALA A 101 0.73 1.47 -1.81
N VAL A 102 0.92 1.36 -3.12
CA VAL A 102 2.00 2.05 -3.83
C VAL A 102 1.39 3.22 -4.57
N THR A 103 1.87 4.41 -4.25
CA THR A 103 1.44 5.65 -4.90
C THR A 103 2.63 6.32 -5.58
N GLU A 104 2.34 7.01 -6.68
CA GLU A 104 3.27 7.91 -7.34
C GLU A 104 2.83 9.35 -7.12
N GLY A 105 3.81 10.25 -7.01
CA GLY A 105 3.55 11.66 -6.85
C GLY A 105 4.75 12.51 -7.24
N ARG A 106 4.50 13.81 -7.34
CA ARG A 106 5.54 14.81 -7.54
C ARG A 106 5.69 15.63 -6.27
N LEU A 107 6.92 15.71 -5.77
CA LEU A 107 7.28 16.53 -4.62
C LEU A 107 8.18 17.67 -5.07
N GLU A 108 7.93 18.86 -4.52
CA GLU A 108 8.82 20.01 -4.68
C GLU A 108 9.34 20.37 -3.30
N MET A 109 10.65 20.48 -3.19
CA MET A 109 11.34 20.75 -1.93
C MET A 109 12.39 21.84 -2.16
N PRO A 110 12.35 22.96 -1.42
CA PRO A 110 13.32 24.05 -1.59
C PRO A 110 14.78 23.60 -1.48
N GLU A 111 15.07 22.60 -0.64
CA GLU A 111 16.41 22.05 -0.40
C GLU A 111 16.97 21.39 -1.66
N ILE A 112 16.12 20.71 -2.44
CA ILE A 112 16.51 20.03 -3.67
C ILE A 112 16.79 21.04 -4.77
N SER A 113 15.94 22.06 -4.90
CA SER A 113 16.16 23.17 -5.83
C SER A 113 17.46 23.93 -5.50
N SER A 114 17.74 24.14 -4.21
CA SER A 114 18.98 24.78 -3.76
C SER A 114 20.21 23.93 -4.07
N ALA A 115 20.12 22.61 -3.87
CA ALA A 115 21.20 21.67 -4.17
C ALA A 115 21.48 21.55 -5.69
N LEU A 116 20.46 21.68 -6.55
CA LEU A 116 20.64 21.78 -8.00
C LEU A 116 21.38 23.07 -8.39
N GLN A 117 21.00 24.21 -7.83
CA GLN A 117 21.66 25.49 -8.11
C GLN A 117 23.12 25.50 -7.64
N ALA A 118 23.40 24.87 -6.50
CA ALA A 118 24.75 24.68 -5.98
C ALA A 118 25.58 23.64 -6.77
N GLY A 119 24.97 22.92 -7.73
CA GLY A 119 25.62 21.86 -8.49
C GLY A 119 25.91 20.59 -7.70
N HIS A 120 25.34 20.42 -6.51
CA HIS A 120 25.48 19.21 -5.70
C HIS A 120 24.63 18.05 -6.21
N LEU A 121 23.53 18.37 -6.90
CA LEU A 121 22.65 17.42 -7.57
C LEU A 121 22.61 17.73 -9.07
N GLN A 122 22.39 16.69 -9.87
CA GLN A 122 22.21 16.80 -11.31
C GLN A 122 20.85 16.24 -11.69
N ALA A 123 20.09 17.00 -12.48
CA ALA A 123 18.81 16.55 -12.99
C ALA A 123 19.00 15.40 -13.99
N ASP A 124 18.27 14.31 -13.78
CA ASP A 124 18.24 13.14 -14.66
C ASP A 124 17.01 13.13 -15.59
N GLY A 125 16.07 14.06 -15.37
CA GLY A 125 14.81 14.17 -16.12
C GLY A 125 13.79 13.07 -15.82
N ARG A 126 14.12 12.13 -14.93
CA ARG A 126 13.28 10.98 -14.57
C ARG A 126 12.89 10.99 -13.10
N ILE A 127 13.86 11.06 -12.19
CA ILE A 127 13.64 11.17 -10.74
C ILE A 127 13.65 12.65 -10.35
N LEU A 128 14.57 13.43 -10.91
CA LEU A 128 14.76 14.85 -10.62
C LEU A 128 14.72 15.64 -11.92
N ASP A 129 13.77 16.56 -12.02
CA ASP A 129 13.70 17.50 -13.13
C ASP A 129 14.64 18.70 -12.95
N SER A 130 14.87 19.45 -14.03
CA SER A 130 15.76 20.61 -14.04
C SER A 130 15.25 21.81 -13.22
N ARG A 131 14.01 21.77 -12.73
CA ARG A 131 13.38 22.80 -11.89
C ARG A 131 13.36 22.41 -10.40
N GLY A 132 13.86 21.23 -10.03
CA GLY A 132 13.88 20.72 -8.66
C GLY A 132 12.64 19.93 -8.24
N GLY A 133 11.73 19.61 -9.16
CA GLY A 133 10.65 18.69 -8.90
C GLY A 133 11.14 17.24 -8.92
N MET A 134 10.66 16.46 -7.95
CA MET A 134 11.03 15.05 -7.77
C MET A 134 9.83 14.14 -8.01
N ASN A 135 10.03 13.13 -8.85
CA ASN A 135 9.08 12.03 -8.97
C ASN A 135 9.36 11.02 -7.87
N VAL A 136 8.34 10.72 -7.07
CA VAL A 136 8.44 9.79 -5.95
C VAL A 136 7.44 8.66 -6.06
N THR A 137 7.92 7.45 -5.79
CA THR A 137 7.09 6.27 -5.57
C THR A 137 7.15 5.94 -4.09
N ARG A 138 6.00 5.95 -3.41
CA ARG A 138 5.92 5.70 -1.97
C ARG A 138 5.07 4.47 -1.67
N PRO A 139 5.63 3.42 -1.04
CA PRO A 139 4.82 2.40 -0.38
C PRO A 139 4.33 2.95 0.98
N LEU A 140 3.03 2.86 1.22
CA LEU A 140 2.39 3.25 2.46
C LEU A 140 1.53 2.10 2.99
N PRO A 141 1.38 1.92 4.32
CA PRO A 141 0.38 1.02 4.87
C PRO A 141 -0.99 1.35 4.29
N LYS A 142 -1.68 0.34 3.74
CA LYS A 142 -2.98 0.57 3.13
C LYS A 142 -4.04 0.66 4.21
N VAL A 143 -4.84 1.72 4.13
CA VAL A 143 -6.11 1.83 4.84
C VAL A 143 -7.19 1.95 3.79
N VAL A 144 -8.06 0.95 3.70
CA VAL A 144 -9.22 1.00 2.81
C VAL A 144 -10.36 1.64 3.58
N SER A 145 -10.66 2.89 3.27
CA SER A 145 -11.89 3.57 3.67
C SER A 145 -12.56 4.08 2.41
N ARG A 146 -13.84 3.74 2.22
CA ARG A 146 -14.64 4.24 1.11
C ARG A 146 -15.68 5.19 1.70
N SER A 147 -15.55 6.49 1.39
CA SER A 147 -16.68 7.44 1.42
C SER A 147 -17.14 7.70 -0.02
N GLY A 148 -18.42 8.02 -0.21
CA GLY A 148 -19.16 7.91 -1.48
C GLY A 148 -18.51 8.45 -2.77
N THR A 149 -18.83 7.74 -3.86
CA THR A 149 -18.93 8.09 -5.30
C THR A 149 -17.89 8.98 -6.01
N ARG A 150 -16.82 9.46 -5.38
CA ARG A 150 -15.67 10.06 -6.10
C ARG A 150 -14.35 9.69 -5.44
N LEU A 151 -13.43 9.16 -6.24
CA LEU A 151 -12.01 9.05 -5.88
C LEU A 151 -11.44 10.47 -5.76
N SER A 152 -11.38 10.98 -4.53
CA SER A 152 -10.54 12.13 -4.19
C SER A 152 -9.50 11.68 -3.18
N PHE A 153 -8.25 11.61 -3.63
CA PHE A 153 -7.09 11.54 -2.75
C PHE A 153 -7.07 12.82 -1.91
N GLN A 154 -7.35 12.70 -0.61
CA GLN A 154 -7.12 13.83 0.29
C GLN A 154 -5.61 14.02 0.43
N ARG A 155 -5.14 15.15 -0.11
CA ARG A 155 -3.81 15.71 0.09
C ARG A 155 -3.75 16.20 1.53
N THR A 156 -3.10 15.46 2.42
CA THR A 156 -2.80 15.95 3.77
C THR A 156 -1.41 16.58 3.74
N VAL A 157 -1.38 17.84 4.19
CA VAL A 157 -0.18 18.64 4.49
C VAL A 157 0.68 17.93 5.53
#